data_AF-A0A6P7FW10-F1
#
_entry.id   AF-A0A6P7FW10-F1
#
_cell.length_a   1.000
_cell.length_b   1.000
_cell.length_c   1.000
_cell.angle_alpha   90.00
_cell.angle_beta   90.00
_cell.angle_gamma   90.00
#
_symmetry.space_group_name_H-M   'P 1'
#
loop_
_entity.id
_entity.type
_entity.pdbx_description
1 polymer ?
#
loop_
_entity_poly.entity_id
_entity_poly.type
_entity_poly.pdbx_seq_one_letter_code
_entity_poly.pdbx_strand_id
1 'polypeptide(L)'
;MMAVVLENTANCLWLAFEALQQDRSGLVHKSKLKVLTANIGTLLDLYGVERGLEHFRSTSVLNFNQFKYYLQQEVFSSLPKTLQHHELRLFESKIAEVCWLICRTRYLPRDNRIFSDDSMFQIFRIFGVLAELVPDQYNENVYQVLLHPSEVCNIAQSIASSLGCYFDEEDFTSLSISMGNFRFAPFIAVLESRCLNEISDTVALEESVNNIYQKIVEDVIKKGFLTKKGYIFPTMREYWFVLRPSELTYYTGRNEKDRRGSLTLEPRCKVEPKAGYKILLHSSERTYELGTTDHMSRLQWISALQLASEHSGKYQSFQRLQATKRRLQRQGRVQEMIRAKYQLQQERNAREAAEGHAKELRSRYEGRS
;
A
#
# COMPACT_ATOMS: atom_id res chain seq x y z
N MET A 1 10.26 18.62 -9.33
CA MET A 1 9.13 17.90 -8.70
C MET A 1 9.17 16.47 -9.22
N MET A 2 9.15 15.47 -8.34
CA MET A 2 9.21 14.06 -8.76
C MET A 2 7.86 13.65 -9.34
N ALA A 3 7.84 12.80 -10.37
CA ALA A 3 6.59 12.32 -10.95
C ALA A 3 5.87 11.40 -9.94
N VAL A 4 4.56 11.59 -9.75
CA VAL A 4 3.75 10.82 -8.79
C VAL A 4 3.85 9.31 -9.05
N VAL A 5 3.88 8.91 -10.33
CA VAL A 5 4.05 7.51 -10.74
C VAL A 5 5.37 6.93 -10.21
N LEU A 6 6.48 7.68 -10.32
CA LEU A 6 7.79 7.25 -9.85
C LEU A 6 7.81 7.13 -8.33
N GLU A 7 7.16 8.06 -7.62
CA GLU A 7 7.02 7.98 -6.17
C GLU A 7 6.26 6.71 -5.75
N ASN A 8 5.13 6.46 -6.39
CA ASN A 8 4.23 5.36 -6.06
C ASN A 8 4.82 3.99 -6.40
N THR A 9 5.75 3.93 -7.37
CA THR A 9 6.42 2.69 -7.80
C THR A 9 7.83 2.52 -7.23
N ALA A 10 8.33 3.48 -6.43
CA ALA A 10 9.69 3.48 -5.92
C ALA A 10 10.10 2.19 -5.18
N ASN A 11 9.18 1.62 -4.38
CA ASN A 11 9.41 0.35 -3.68
C ASN A 11 9.61 -0.82 -4.66
N CYS A 12 8.77 -0.92 -5.69
CA CYS A 12 8.88 -1.98 -6.71
C CYS A 12 10.18 -1.84 -7.52
N LEU A 13 10.51 -0.59 -7.89
CA LEU A 13 11.75 -0.26 -8.59
C LEU A 13 12.97 -0.58 -7.75
N TRP A 14 12.95 -0.29 -6.45
CA TRP A 14 14.03 -0.69 -5.55
C TRP A 14 14.18 -2.21 -5.48
N LEU A 15 13.09 -2.96 -5.32
CA LEU A 15 13.16 -4.43 -5.25
C LEU A 15 13.74 -5.03 -6.54
N ALA A 16 13.36 -4.49 -7.70
CA ALA A 16 13.95 -4.87 -8.98
C ALA A 16 15.43 -4.47 -9.09
N PHE A 17 15.80 -3.28 -8.60
CA PHE A 17 17.19 -2.83 -8.56
C PHE A 17 18.04 -3.73 -7.65
N GLU A 18 17.56 -4.05 -6.45
CA GLU A 18 18.17 -4.99 -5.52
C GLU A 18 18.28 -6.40 -6.12
N ALA A 19 17.30 -6.81 -6.92
CA ALA A 19 17.32 -8.07 -7.67
C ALA A 19 18.50 -8.18 -8.66
N LEU A 20 18.96 -7.05 -9.20
CA LEU A 20 20.06 -6.97 -10.16
C LEU A 20 21.45 -6.79 -9.52
N GLN A 21 21.51 -6.50 -8.21
CA GLN A 21 22.76 -6.42 -7.47
C GLN A 21 23.44 -7.80 -7.35
N GLN A 22 24.78 -7.81 -7.36
CA GLN A 22 25.58 -9.01 -7.12
C GLN A 22 25.85 -9.23 -5.63
N ASP A 23 26.40 -8.21 -4.94
CA ASP A 23 26.95 -8.40 -3.60
C ASP A 23 26.26 -7.54 -2.51
N ARG A 24 25.00 -7.12 -2.74
CA ARG A 24 24.28 -6.17 -1.86
C ARG A 24 25.04 -4.88 -1.56
N SER A 25 25.95 -4.48 -2.46
CA SER A 25 26.77 -3.28 -2.33
C SER A 25 26.01 -1.97 -2.45
N GLY A 26 24.70 -2.01 -2.77
CA GLY A 26 23.90 -0.85 -3.13
C GLY A 26 24.16 -0.33 -4.54
N LEU A 27 24.99 -1.04 -5.33
CA LEU A 27 25.41 -0.64 -6.67
C LEU A 27 24.99 -1.69 -7.72
N VAL A 28 24.54 -1.22 -8.88
CA VAL A 28 24.20 -2.06 -10.03
C VAL A 28 24.91 -1.55 -11.27
N HIS A 29 25.49 -2.47 -12.05
CA HIS A 29 26.08 -2.15 -13.35
C HIS A 29 25.05 -1.60 -14.32
N LYS A 30 25.40 -0.53 -15.05
CA LYS A 30 24.54 0.09 -16.07
C LYS A 30 24.00 -0.92 -17.09
N SER A 31 24.82 -1.88 -17.51
CA SER A 31 24.42 -2.94 -18.45
C SER A 31 23.22 -3.76 -17.98
N LYS A 32 23.11 -4.04 -16.67
CA LYS A 32 21.96 -4.76 -16.08
C LYS A 32 20.72 -3.88 -15.97
N LEU A 33 20.89 -2.58 -15.79
CA LEU A 33 19.78 -1.62 -15.70
C LEU A 33 19.14 -1.35 -17.06
N LYS A 34 19.87 -1.53 -18.16
CA LYS A 34 19.36 -1.27 -19.52
C LYS A 34 18.06 -1.99 -19.83
N VAL A 35 17.95 -3.29 -19.50
CA VAL A 35 16.73 -4.07 -19.79
C VAL A 35 15.53 -3.53 -19.01
N LEU A 36 15.71 -3.25 -17.72
CA LEU A 36 14.67 -2.63 -16.89
C LEU A 36 14.24 -1.27 -17.45
N THR A 37 15.21 -0.42 -17.79
CA THR A 37 14.95 0.91 -18.35
C THR A 37 14.28 0.86 -19.72
N ALA A 38 14.69 -0.05 -20.60
CA ALA A 38 14.08 -0.23 -21.92
C ALA A 38 12.62 -0.69 -21.81
N ASN A 39 12.34 -1.63 -20.92
CA ASN A 39 10.98 -2.10 -20.67
C ASN A 39 10.08 -0.99 -20.12
N ILE A 40 10.56 -0.22 -19.13
CA ILE A 40 9.79 0.93 -18.61
C ILE A 40 9.61 2.01 -19.70
N GLY A 41 10.65 2.30 -20.49
CA GLY A 41 10.57 3.23 -21.61
C GLY A 41 9.50 2.83 -22.62
N THR A 42 9.50 1.56 -23.04
CA THR A 42 8.51 1.02 -23.99
C THR A 42 7.08 1.12 -23.45
N LEU A 43 6.86 0.95 -22.14
CA LEU A 43 5.54 1.14 -21.52
C LEU A 43 5.01 2.58 -21.61
N LEU A 44 5.91 3.55 -21.75
CA LEU A 44 5.62 4.99 -21.86
C LEU A 44 5.81 5.50 -23.29
N ASP A 45 5.91 4.60 -24.27
CA ASP A 45 6.19 4.92 -25.68
C ASP A 45 7.49 5.73 -25.90
N LEU A 46 8.50 5.47 -25.04
CA LEU A 46 9.84 6.04 -25.13
C LEU A 46 10.85 4.98 -25.55
N TYR A 47 11.48 5.17 -26.70
CA TYR A 47 12.44 4.22 -27.27
C TYR A 47 13.88 4.73 -27.15
N GLY A 48 14.82 3.84 -26.84
CA GLY A 48 16.25 4.17 -26.78
C GLY A 48 16.72 4.85 -25.50
N VAL A 49 15.82 5.07 -24.53
CA VAL A 49 16.15 5.67 -23.21
C VAL A 49 17.17 4.82 -22.43
N GLU A 50 17.28 3.53 -22.68
CA GLU A 50 18.31 2.68 -22.06
C GLU A 50 19.73 2.99 -22.54
N ARG A 51 19.88 3.58 -23.74
CA ARG A 51 21.19 3.92 -24.32
C ARG A 51 21.82 5.10 -23.59
N GLY A 52 21.00 6.05 -23.15
CA GLY A 52 21.47 7.21 -22.39
C GLY A 52 22.13 6.86 -21.05
N LEU A 53 21.85 5.67 -20.48
CA LEU A 53 22.54 5.18 -19.29
C LEU A 53 24.06 5.08 -19.48
N GLU A 54 24.55 4.80 -20.68
CA GLU A 54 26.00 4.71 -20.94
C GLU A 54 26.70 6.03 -20.62
N HIS A 55 26.11 7.13 -21.09
CA HIS A 55 26.63 8.49 -20.93
C HIS A 55 26.26 9.12 -19.58
N PHE A 56 25.31 8.55 -18.85
CA PHE A 56 24.89 9.07 -17.55
C PHE A 56 25.91 8.75 -16.45
N ARG A 57 26.67 9.76 -16.00
CA ARG A 57 27.80 9.63 -15.05
C ARG A 57 29.00 8.86 -15.64
N SER A 58 30.19 9.13 -15.14
CA SER A 58 31.44 8.48 -15.58
C SER A 58 31.64 7.06 -15.05
N THR A 59 30.91 6.65 -14.01
CA THR A 59 31.02 5.31 -13.42
C THR A 59 30.29 4.25 -14.26
N SER A 60 30.74 2.99 -14.19
CA SER A 60 30.07 1.86 -14.84
C SER A 60 28.92 1.27 -14.02
N VAL A 61 28.82 1.67 -12.75
CA VAL A 61 27.78 1.30 -11.78
C VAL A 61 27.03 2.52 -11.29
N LEU A 62 25.78 2.32 -10.89
CA LEU A 62 24.92 3.34 -10.29
C LEU A 62 24.38 2.85 -8.95
N ASN A 63 24.20 3.76 -8.00
CA ASN A 63 23.34 3.52 -6.83
C ASN A 63 21.88 3.82 -7.18
N PHE A 64 20.96 3.47 -6.27
CA PHE A 64 19.53 3.64 -6.55
C PHE A 64 19.11 5.09 -6.68
N ASN A 65 19.68 6.03 -5.92
CA ASN A 65 19.35 7.45 -6.06
C ASN A 65 19.72 7.99 -7.43
N GLN A 66 20.89 7.61 -7.94
CA GLN A 66 21.36 7.98 -9.27
C GLN A 66 20.45 7.37 -10.34
N PHE A 67 20.09 6.10 -10.20
CA PHE A 67 19.19 5.42 -11.13
C PHE A 67 17.78 6.03 -11.11
N LYS A 68 17.22 6.27 -9.92
CA LYS A 68 15.93 6.93 -9.72
C LYS A 68 15.92 8.34 -10.32
N TYR A 69 17.01 9.09 -10.16
CA TYR A 69 17.17 10.39 -10.79
C TYR A 69 17.17 10.28 -12.33
N TYR A 70 17.91 9.32 -12.88
CA TYR A 70 17.92 9.09 -14.33
C TYR A 70 16.52 8.80 -14.87
N LEU A 71 15.79 7.86 -14.25
CA LEU A 71 14.42 7.56 -14.61
C LEU A 71 13.52 8.80 -14.52
N GLN A 72 13.67 9.60 -13.47
CA GLN A 72 12.89 10.84 -13.31
C GLN A 72 13.10 11.81 -14.48
N GLN A 73 14.33 11.96 -14.97
CA GLN A 73 14.66 12.95 -16.02
C GLN A 73 14.40 12.44 -17.43
N GLU A 74 14.73 11.19 -17.72
CA GLU A 74 14.72 10.67 -19.10
C GLU A 74 13.46 9.85 -19.42
N VAL A 75 12.75 9.37 -18.40
CA VAL A 75 11.61 8.46 -18.58
C VAL A 75 10.32 9.11 -18.09
N PHE A 76 10.26 9.47 -16.81
CA PHE A 76 9.03 9.98 -16.18
C PHE A 76 8.77 11.47 -16.40
N SER A 77 9.74 12.23 -16.94
CA SER A 77 9.56 13.65 -17.26
C SER A 77 8.56 13.89 -18.40
N SER A 78 8.35 12.87 -19.24
CA SER A 78 7.38 12.86 -20.33
C SER A 78 5.93 12.85 -19.86
N LEU A 79 5.67 12.39 -18.63
CA LEU A 79 4.32 12.25 -18.11
C LEU A 79 3.74 13.61 -17.66
N PRO A 80 2.42 13.81 -17.85
CA PRO A 80 1.73 14.95 -17.28
C PRO A 80 1.95 15.07 -15.77
N LYS A 81 2.03 16.31 -15.26
CA LYS A 81 2.17 16.58 -13.82
C LYS A 81 0.98 16.04 -13.00
N THR A 82 -0.18 15.95 -13.62
CA THR A 82 -1.43 15.44 -13.04
C THR A 82 -2.01 14.40 -13.98
N LEU A 83 -2.21 13.18 -13.48
CA LEU A 83 -2.85 12.08 -14.19
C LEU A 83 -4.22 11.79 -13.57
N GLN A 84 -5.16 11.29 -14.36
CA GLN A 84 -6.40 10.74 -13.81
C GLN A 84 -6.10 9.48 -13.01
N HIS A 85 -6.91 9.17 -12.00
CA HIS A 85 -6.71 8.00 -11.13
C HIS A 85 -6.56 6.69 -11.89
N HIS A 86 -7.38 6.49 -12.93
CA HIS A 86 -7.33 5.27 -13.74
C HIS A 86 -5.99 5.12 -14.48
N GLU A 87 -5.51 6.21 -15.11
CA GLU A 87 -4.24 6.22 -15.83
C GLU A 87 -3.06 6.01 -14.87
N LEU A 88 -3.08 6.68 -13.72
CA LEU A 88 -2.09 6.51 -12.66
C LEU A 88 -1.99 5.03 -12.22
N ARG A 89 -3.13 4.39 -11.93
CA ARG A 89 -3.17 2.96 -11.56
C ARG A 89 -2.64 2.06 -12.69
N LEU A 90 -2.99 2.36 -13.94
CA LEU A 90 -2.52 1.60 -15.10
C LEU A 90 -0.98 1.64 -15.22
N PHE A 91 -0.39 2.83 -15.13
CA PHE A 91 1.07 2.97 -15.16
C PHE A 91 1.75 2.29 -13.97
N GLU A 92 1.22 2.49 -12.76
CA GLU A 92 1.74 1.81 -11.56
C GLU A 92 1.72 0.29 -11.72
N SER A 93 0.64 -0.25 -12.30
CA SER A 93 0.49 -1.69 -12.52
C SER A 93 1.50 -2.25 -13.50
N LYS A 94 1.62 -1.62 -14.68
CA LYS A 94 2.56 -2.03 -15.73
C LYS A 94 4.01 -1.93 -15.27
N ILE A 95 4.38 -0.86 -14.56
CA ILE A 95 5.74 -0.70 -14.03
C ILE A 95 6.04 -1.78 -12.99
N ALA A 96 5.11 -2.05 -12.09
CA ALA A 96 5.29 -3.07 -11.08
C ALA A 96 5.36 -4.48 -11.67
N GLU A 97 4.65 -4.76 -12.77
CA GLU A 97 4.77 -6.01 -13.53
C GLU A 97 6.18 -6.18 -14.11
N VAL A 98 6.75 -5.15 -14.75
CA VAL A 98 8.13 -5.17 -15.24
C VAL A 98 9.13 -5.39 -14.08
N CYS A 99 8.91 -4.76 -12.93
CA CYS A 99 9.73 -4.97 -11.75
C CYS A 99 9.61 -6.42 -11.24
N TRP A 100 8.39 -6.97 -11.23
CA TRP A 100 8.12 -8.34 -10.80
C TRP A 100 8.79 -9.38 -11.69
N LEU A 101 8.84 -9.17 -13.01
CA LEU A 101 9.53 -10.08 -13.93
C LEU A 101 11.00 -10.31 -13.56
N ILE A 102 11.65 -9.29 -12.98
CA ILE A 102 13.01 -9.40 -12.46
C ILE A 102 13.01 -10.09 -11.09
N CYS A 103 12.13 -9.63 -10.19
CA CYS A 103 12.07 -10.11 -8.80
C CYS A 103 11.64 -11.57 -8.66
N ARG A 104 10.73 -12.06 -9.51
CA ARG A 104 10.10 -13.39 -9.41
C ARG A 104 11.12 -14.53 -9.36
N THR A 105 12.27 -14.35 -10.01
CA THR A 105 13.37 -15.34 -10.01
C THR A 105 13.94 -15.61 -8.62
N ARG A 106 13.83 -14.65 -7.69
CA ARG A 106 14.28 -14.81 -6.29
C ARG A 106 13.19 -15.36 -5.36
N TYR A 107 11.91 -15.20 -5.71
CA TYR A 107 10.80 -15.44 -4.78
C TYR A 107 9.89 -16.62 -5.16
N LEU A 108 9.91 -17.06 -6.42
CA LEU A 108 9.14 -18.22 -6.87
C LEU A 108 9.81 -19.58 -6.58
N PRO A 109 11.15 -19.73 -6.63
CA PRO A 109 11.80 -21.01 -6.31
C PRO A 109 11.80 -21.25 -4.79
N ARG A 110 10.67 -21.71 -4.25
CA ARG A 110 10.50 -22.04 -2.83
C ARG A 110 9.89 -23.42 -2.71
N ASP A 111 10.48 -24.25 -1.85
CA ASP A 111 9.92 -25.54 -1.48
C ASP A 111 8.61 -25.31 -0.72
N ASN A 112 7.56 -26.07 -1.04
CA ASN A 112 6.23 -25.98 -0.42
C ASN A 112 5.51 -24.63 -0.57
N ARG A 113 5.57 -24.01 -1.76
CA ARG A 113 4.78 -22.80 -2.06
C ARG A 113 3.28 -23.06 -1.91
N ILE A 114 2.60 -22.20 -1.15
CA ILE A 114 1.13 -22.25 -0.98
C ILE A 114 0.45 -21.32 -2.00
N PHE A 115 1.02 -20.13 -2.22
CA PHE A 115 0.48 -19.15 -3.16
C PHE A 115 0.84 -19.48 -4.61
N SER A 116 -0.14 -19.30 -5.50
CA SER A 116 0.08 -19.32 -6.95
C SER A 116 0.94 -18.15 -7.42
N ASP A 117 1.48 -18.24 -8.63
CA ASP A 117 2.32 -17.19 -9.24
C ASP A 117 1.57 -15.85 -9.32
N ASP A 118 0.26 -15.87 -9.61
CA ASP A 118 -0.60 -14.69 -9.66
C ASP A 118 -0.82 -14.09 -8.26
N SER A 119 -1.09 -14.93 -7.26
CA SER A 119 -1.20 -14.49 -5.86
C SER A 119 0.11 -13.87 -5.37
N MET A 120 1.25 -14.46 -5.73
CA MET A 120 2.57 -13.92 -5.39
C MET A 120 2.79 -12.52 -5.98
N PHE A 121 2.37 -12.29 -7.22
CA PHE A 121 2.41 -10.95 -7.81
C PHE A 121 1.48 -9.98 -7.05
N GLN A 122 0.26 -10.39 -6.73
CA GLN A 122 -0.68 -9.56 -5.96
C GLN A 122 -0.11 -9.19 -4.58
N ILE A 123 0.50 -10.14 -3.88
CA ILE A 123 1.15 -9.89 -2.59
C ILE A 123 2.37 -8.98 -2.74
N PHE A 124 3.17 -9.13 -3.80
CA PHE A 124 4.24 -8.20 -4.14
C PHE A 124 3.72 -6.77 -4.33
N ARG A 125 2.59 -6.61 -4.99
CA ARG A 125 1.94 -5.30 -5.19
C ARG A 125 1.42 -4.71 -3.89
N ILE A 126 0.76 -5.51 -3.04
CA ILE A 126 0.31 -5.09 -1.71
C ILE A 126 1.51 -4.61 -0.88
N PHE A 127 2.59 -5.40 -0.85
CA PHE A 127 3.83 -5.04 -0.17
C PHE A 127 4.42 -3.74 -0.72
N GLY A 128 4.49 -3.59 -2.05
CA GLY A 128 4.99 -2.38 -2.71
C GLY A 128 4.19 -1.12 -2.39
N VAL A 129 2.89 -1.23 -2.10
CA VAL A 129 2.05 -0.09 -1.70
C VAL A 129 2.23 0.29 -0.23
N LEU A 130 2.34 -0.69 0.67
CA LEU A 130 2.29 -0.47 2.12
C LEU A 130 3.65 -0.35 2.80
N ALA A 131 4.69 -0.95 2.22
CA ALA A 131 6.02 -0.94 2.80
C ALA A 131 6.71 0.42 2.63
N GLU A 132 7.73 0.64 3.44
CA GLU A 132 8.47 1.89 3.49
C GLU A 132 9.89 1.66 2.96
N LEU A 133 10.31 2.48 2.00
CA LEU A 133 11.71 2.56 1.57
C LEU A 133 12.50 3.35 2.62
N VAL A 134 13.42 2.69 3.31
CA VAL A 134 14.24 3.24 4.39
C VAL A 134 15.71 3.05 4.04
N PRO A 135 16.59 4.05 4.22
CA PRO A 135 18.03 3.85 4.07
C PRO A 135 18.54 2.84 5.11
N ASP A 136 19.59 2.11 4.77
CA ASP A 136 20.28 1.21 5.68
C ASP A 136 20.91 2.00 6.84
N GLN A 137 20.97 1.40 8.02
CA GLN A 137 21.48 2.05 9.23
C GLN A 137 22.96 2.43 9.12
N TYR A 138 23.73 1.71 8.31
CA TYR A 138 25.17 1.88 8.19
C TYR A 138 25.60 2.53 6.87
N ASN A 139 24.74 2.48 5.84
CA ASN A 139 25.04 3.03 4.52
C ASN A 139 23.82 3.72 3.91
N GLU A 140 23.84 5.05 3.88
CA GLU A 140 22.75 5.87 3.33
C GLU A 140 22.50 5.66 1.82
N ASN A 141 23.44 5.04 1.10
CA ASN A 141 23.29 4.68 -0.31
C ASN A 141 22.63 3.31 -0.53
N VAL A 142 22.48 2.52 0.54
CA VAL A 142 21.77 1.25 0.53
C VAL A 142 20.39 1.50 1.10
N TYR A 143 19.37 0.93 0.47
CA TYR A 143 18.00 1.02 0.95
C TYR A 143 17.47 -0.35 1.33
N GLN A 144 16.37 -0.35 2.06
CA GLN A 144 15.57 -1.53 2.34
C GLN A 144 14.09 -1.16 2.23
N VAL A 145 13.27 -2.08 1.76
CA VAL A 145 11.81 -1.93 1.77
C VAL A 145 11.27 -2.76 2.93
N LEU A 146 10.66 -2.09 3.90
CA LEU A 146 10.26 -2.66 5.18
C LEU A 146 8.78 -2.43 5.44
N LEU A 147 8.04 -3.50 5.70
CA LEU A 147 6.63 -3.47 6.06
C LEU A 147 6.50 -3.51 7.58
N HIS A 148 5.71 -2.59 8.14
CA HIS A 148 5.50 -2.52 9.57
C HIS A 148 4.61 -3.67 10.07
N PRO A 149 4.86 -4.24 11.28
CA PRO A 149 4.08 -5.35 11.80
C PRO A 149 2.56 -5.15 11.81
N SER A 150 2.09 -3.94 12.10
CA SER A 150 0.65 -3.66 12.09
C SER A 150 0.01 -3.85 10.71
N GLU A 151 0.73 -3.57 9.63
CA GLU A 151 0.21 -3.80 8.27
C GLU A 151 0.20 -5.30 7.96
N VAL A 152 1.23 -6.03 8.39
CA VAL A 152 1.26 -7.51 8.30
C VAL A 152 0.08 -8.11 9.05
N CYS A 153 -0.16 -7.69 10.30
CA CYS A 153 -1.31 -8.11 11.10
C CYS A 153 -2.63 -7.88 10.36
N ASN A 154 -2.85 -6.65 9.89
CA ASN A 154 -4.09 -6.29 9.18
C ASN A 154 -4.34 -7.17 7.94
N ILE A 155 -3.29 -7.48 7.18
CA ILE A 155 -3.39 -8.35 6.00
C ILE A 155 -3.68 -9.78 6.44
N ALA A 156 -2.86 -10.31 7.35
CA ALA A 156 -2.97 -11.69 7.83
C ALA A 156 -4.35 -11.98 8.45
N GLN A 157 -4.83 -11.08 9.32
CA GLN A 157 -6.16 -11.14 9.92
C GLN A 157 -7.27 -11.02 8.87
N SER A 158 -7.10 -10.18 7.84
CA SER A 158 -8.08 -10.06 6.75
C SER A 158 -8.15 -11.36 5.92
N ILE A 159 -7.00 -11.98 5.63
CA ILE A 159 -6.94 -13.28 4.93
C ILE A 159 -7.64 -14.34 5.77
N ALA A 160 -7.21 -14.51 7.03
CA ALA A 160 -7.76 -15.52 7.93
C ALA A 160 -9.28 -15.36 8.10
N SER A 161 -9.76 -14.14 8.37
CA SER A 161 -11.19 -13.86 8.54
C SER A 161 -12.00 -14.18 7.28
N SER A 162 -11.47 -13.88 6.10
CA SER A 162 -12.15 -14.17 4.83
C SER A 162 -12.25 -15.67 4.52
N LEU A 163 -11.31 -16.46 5.04
CA LEU A 163 -11.27 -17.92 4.91
C LEU A 163 -11.98 -18.63 6.07
N GLY A 164 -12.55 -17.87 7.02
CA GLY A 164 -13.20 -18.42 8.21
C GLY A 164 -12.23 -18.99 9.26
N CYS A 165 -10.95 -18.66 9.16
CA CYS A 165 -9.91 -19.11 10.07
C CYS A 165 -9.73 -18.16 11.25
N TYR A 166 -9.28 -18.72 12.38
CA TYR A 166 -8.86 -17.94 13.53
C TYR A 166 -7.44 -17.39 13.32
N PHE A 167 -7.21 -16.14 13.72
CA PHE A 167 -5.90 -15.51 13.72
C PHE A 167 -5.51 -15.16 15.16
N ASP A 168 -4.44 -15.76 15.64
CA ASP A 168 -3.89 -15.49 16.98
C ASP A 168 -3.07 -14.18 16.96
N GLU A 169 -3.71 -13.09 17.39
CA GLU A 169 -3.10 -11.77 17.43
C GLU A 169 -2.03 -11.64 18.52
N GLU A 170 -2.14 -12.39 19.63
CA GLU A 170 -1.17 -12.34 20.74
C GLU A 170 0.14 -13.04 20.37
N ASP A 171 0.04 -14.22 19.75
CA ASP A 171 1.19 -14.92 19.19
C ASP A 171 1.87 -14.05 18.10
N PHE A 172 1.08 -13.46 17.19
CA PHE A 172 1.65 -12.59 16.16
C PHE A 172 2.34 -11.37 16.78
N THR A 173 1.75 -10.78 17.82
CA THR A 173 2.35 -9.66 18.54
C THR A 173 3.70 -10.05 19.12
N SER A 174 3.80 -11.23 19.74
CA SER A 174 5.05 -11.75 20.29
C SER A 174 6.12 -11.96 19.21
N LEU A 175 5.73 -12.55 18.08
CA LEU A 175 6.61 -12.71 16.90
C LEU A 175 7.11 -11.35 16.40
N SER A 176 6.19 -10.38 16.27
CA SER A 176 6.51 -9.06 15.73
C SER A 176 7.50 -8.27 16.58
N ILE A 177 7.47 -8.43 17.91
CA ILE A 177 8.43 -7.82 18.82
C ILE A 177 9.83 -8.35 18.54
N SER A 178 9.97 -9.65 18.27
CA SER A 178 11.26 -10.28 17.98
C SER A 178 11.79 -9.96 16.58
N MET A 179 10.92 -9.94 15.57
CA MET A 179 11.32 -9.78 14.16
C MET A 179 11.48 -8.30 13.75
N GLY A 180 10.75 -7.39 14.41
CA GLY A 180 10.66 -5.99 13.99
C GLY A 180 9.94 -5.84 12.66
N ASN A 181 10.45 -4.95 11.79
CA ASN A 181 9.85 -4.73 10.47
C ASN A 181 10.18 -5.86 9.48
N PHE A 182 9.24 -6.15 8.59
CA PHE A 182 9.30 -7.30 7.68
C PHE A 182 9.82 -6.91 6.29
N ARG A 183 10.82 -7.63 5.80
CA ARG A 183 11.15 -7.66 4.36
C ARG A 183 10.16 -8.55 3.62
N PHE A 184 10.19 -8.54 2.29
CA PHE A 184 9.23 -9.28 1.47
C PHE A 184 9.21 -10.79 1.76
N ALA A 185 10.35 -11.47 1.78
CA ALA A 185 10.38 -12.92 2.03
C ALA A 185 9.86 -13.33 3.43
N PRO A 186 10.29 -12.70 4.55
CA PRO A 186 9.67 -12.94 5.85
C PRO A 186 8.17 -12.63 5.90
N PHE A 187 7.71 -11.61 5.18
CA PHE A 187 6.29 -11.30 5.07
C PHE A 187 5.50 -12.45 4.42
N ILE A 188 5.99 -13.01 3.31
CA ILE A 188 5.35 -14.19 2.69
C ILE A 188 5.34 -15.38 3.65
N ALA A 189 6.45 -15.67 4.31
CA ALA A 189 6.55 -16.79 5.24
C ALA A 189 5.56 -16.68 6.40
N VAL A 190 5.31 -15.47 6.91
CA VAL A 190 4.27 -15.24 7.93
C VAL A 190 2.87 -15.52 7.39
N LEU A 191 2.55 -15.07 6.18
CA LEU A 191 1.25 -15.35 5.58
C LEU A 191 1.04 -16.86 5.42
N GLU A 192 2.05 -17.58 4.93
CA GLU A 192 1.97 -19.03 4.73
C GLU A 192 1.84 -19.79 6.06
N SER A 193 2.63 -19.41 7.07
CA SER A 193 2.71 -20.15 8.35
C SER A 193 1.62 -19.81 9.38
N ARG A 194 0.92 -18.67 9.25
CA ARG A 194 -0.06 -18.23 10.27
C ARG A 194 -1.47 -18.08 9.71
N CYS A 195 -1.61 -17.88 8.40
CA CYS A 195 -2.93 -17.81 7.79
C CYS A 195 -3.38 -19.14 7.19
N LEU A 196 -2.44 -20.03 6.79
CA LEU A 196 -2.73 -21.08 5.81
C LEU A 196 -2.38 -22.51 6.23
N ASN A 197 -1.93 -22.75 7.47
CA ASN A 197 -1.43 -24.07 7.91
C ASN A 197 -2.43 -25.22 7.71
N GLU A 198 -3.73 -24.94 7.60
CA GLU A 198 -4.80 -25.94 7.47
C GLU A 198 -5.67 -25.75 6.22
N ILE A 199 -5.31 -24.83 5.32
CA ILE A 199 -6.17 -24.46 4.18
C ILE A 199 -5.75 -25.23 2.93
N SER A 200 -6.62 -26.13 2.49
CA SER A 200 -6.45 -26.89 1.23
C SER A 200 -7.18 -26.27 0.03
N ASP A 201 -8.11 -25.35 0.27
CA ASP A 201 -8.85 -24.65 -0.80
C ASP A 201 -8.01 -23.51 -1.39
N THR A 202 -7.25 -23.87 -2.42
CA THR A 202 -6.41 -22.93 -3.18
C THR A 202 -7.22 -21.83 -3.87
N VAL A 203 -8.46 -22.09 -4.28
CA VAL A 203 -9.30 -21.10 -4.98
C VAL A 203 -9.79 -20.05 -3.99
N ALA A 204 -10.27 -20.46 -2.82
CA ALA A 204 -10.68 -19.53 -1.76
C ALA A 204 -9.50 -18.64 -1.33
N LEU A 205 -8.30 -19.22 -1.25
CA LEU A 205 -7.07 -18.48 -0.95
C LEU A 205 -6.77 -17.40 -2.01
N GLU A 206 -6.79 -17.76 -3.28
CA GLU A 206 -6.60 -16.81 -4.39
C GLU A 206 -7.64 -15.69 -4.35
N GLU A 207 -8.91 -16.01 -4.08
CA GLU A 207 -9.97 -15.01 -3.93
C GLU A 207 -9.71 -14.07 -2.75
N SER A 208 -9.23 -14.60 -1.61
CA SER A 208 -8.87 -13.82 -0.43
C SER A 208 -7.74 -12.83 -0.72
N VAL A 209 -6.64 -13.30 -1.33
CA VAL A 209 -5.52 -12.45 -1.74
C VAL A 209 -5.97 -11.39 -2.73
N ASN A 210 -6.78 -11.78 -3.72
CA ASN A 210 -7.33 -10.86 -4.71
C ASN A 210 -8.23 -9.80 -4.07
N ASN A 211 -9.04 -10.14 -3.06
CA ASN A 211 -9.86 -9.17 -2.34
C ASN A 211 -9.02 -8.11 -1.64
N ILE A 212 -7.90 -8.49 -1.02
CA ILE A 212 -6.96 -7.54 -0.41
C ILE A 212 -6.25 -6.72 -1.48
N TYR A 213 -5.82 -7.34 -2.57
CA TYR A 213 -5.22 -6.65 -3.70
C TYR A 213 -6.17 -5.59 -4.27
N GLN A 214 -7.43 -5.95 -4.53
CA GLN A 214 -8.45 -5.03 -5.02
C GLN A 214 -8.68 -3.89 -4.02
N LYS A 215 -8.72 -4.19 -2.73
CA LYS A 215 -8.89 -3.19 -1.68
C LYS A 215 -7.73 -2.21 -1.65
N ILE A 216 -6.50 -2.69 -1.61
CA ILE A 216 -5.29 -1.91 -1.29
C ILE A 216 -4.64 -1.30 -2.53
N VAL A 217 -4.57 -2.05 -3.63
CA VAL A 217 -3.89 -1.65 -4.86
C VAL A 217 -4.86 -1.02 -5.86
N GLU A 218 -6.05 -1.59 -6.01
CA GLU A 218 -7.08 -1.07 -6.95
C GLU A 218 -8.04 -0.04 -6.32
N ASP A 219 -7.77 0.38 -5.09
CA ASP A 219 -8.57 1.33 -4.30
C ASP A 219 -10.06 0.96 -4.20
N VAL A 220 -10.40 -0.33 -4.23
CA VAL A 220 -11.79 -0.74 -4.08
C VAL A 220 -12.23 -0.52 -2.64
N ILE A 221 -13.27 0.32 -2.47
CA ILE A 221 -13.86 0.66 -1.18
C ILE A 221 -14.91 -0.37 -0.78
N LYS A 222 -15.79 -0.74 -1.72
CA LYS A 222 -16.86 -1.72 -1.49
C LYS A 222 -17.26 -2.41 -2.78
N LYS A 223 -17.59 -3.70 -2.69
CA LYS A 223 -18.26 -4.46 -3.74
C LYS A 223 -19.57 -5.04 -3.22
N GLY A 224 -20.51 -5.34 -4.12
CA GLY A 224 -21.76 -5.99 -3.75
C GLY A 224 -22.85 -5.83 -4.80
N PHE A 225 -23.92 -6.61 -4.65
CA PHE A 225 -25.11 -6.43 -5.49
C PHE A 225 -25.92 -5.21 -5.06
N LEU A 226 -26.37 -4.45 -6.05
CA LEU A 226 -27.39 -3.42 -5.91
C LEU A 226 -28.35 -3.53 -7.09
N THR A 227 -29.59 -3.10 -6.87
CA THR A 227 -30.51 -2.85 -7.99
C THR A 227 -30.40 -1.42 -8.45
N LYS A 228 -30.42 -1.16 -9.75
CA LYS A 228 -30.38 0.19 -10.32
C LYS A 228 -31.61 0.42 -11.17
N LYS A 229 -32.23 1.59 -10.99
CA LYS A 229 -33.33 2.02 -11.84
C LYS A 229 -32.83 2.31 -13.26
N GLY A 230 -33.49 1.73 -14.26
CA GLY A 230 -33.24 2.04 -15.65
C GLY A 230 -33.66 3.47 -16.00
N TYR A 231 -32.93 4.07 -16.95
CA TYR A 231 -33.21 5.44 -17.39
C TYR A 231 -34.39 5.51 -18.37
N ILE A 232 -34.38 4.65 -19.39
CA ILE A 232 -35.45 4.55 -20.40
C ILE A 232 -36.65 3.80 -19.81
N PHE A 233 -36.39 2.66 -19.18
CA PHE A 233 -37.41 1.85 -18.52
C PHE A 233 -37.22 1.95 -17.01
N PRO A 234 -38.21 2.43 -16.23
CA PRO A 234 -38.08 2.65 -14.79
C PRO A 234 -38.09 1.35 -13.97
N THR A 235 -37.67 0.24 -14.56
CA THR A 235 -37.47 -1.06 -13.91
C THR A 235 -36.18 -1.05 -13.09
N MET A 236 -36.22 -1.63 -11.89
CA MET A 236 -35.02 -1.92 -11.10
C MET A 236 -34.39 -3.21 -11.62
N ARG A 237 -33.10 -3.18 -11.95
CA ARG A 237 -32.34 -4.38 -12.34
C ARG A 237 -31.12 -4.56 -11.45
N GLU A 238 -30.85 -5.79 -11.04
CA GLU A 238 -29.71 -6.13 -10.21
C GLU A 238 -28.41 -6.15 -11.03
N TYR A 239 -27.34 -5.62 -10.44
CA TYR A 239 -25.98 -5.66 -10.98
C TYR A 239 -24.97 -5.83 -9.84
N TRP A 240 -23.80 -6.35 -10.18
CA TRP A 240 -22.64 -6.34 -9.28
C TRP A 240 -21.93 -4.99 -9.38
N PHE A 241 -21.82 -4.27 -8.27
CA PHE A 241 -21.19 -2.96 -8.21
C PHE A 241 -19.80 -3.03 -7.58
N VAL A 242 -18.88 -2.25 -8.13
CA VAL A 242 -17.52 -2.05 -7.61
C VAL A 242 -17.28 -0.56 -7.46
N LEU A 243 -17.16 -0.13 -6.20
CA LEU A 243 -16.95 1.25 -5.80
C LEU A 243 -15.48 1.56 -5.60
N ARG A 244 -15.00 2.59 -6.28
CA ARG A 244 -13.67 3.19 -6.13
C ARG A 244 -13.82 4.70 -5.88
N PRO A 245 -12.75 5.40 -5.47
CA PRO A 245 -12.74 6.85 -5.55
C PRO A 245 -13.11 7.29 -6.98
N SER A 246 -13.97 8.32 -7.08
CA SER A 246 -14.41 8.94 -8.33
C SER A 246 -15.30 8.11 -9.27
N GLU A 247 -15.48 6.81 -9.03
CA GLU A 247 -16.29 5.96 -9.91
C GLU A 247 -17.00 4.82 -9.18
N LEU A 248 -18.24 4.57 -9.58
CA LEU A 248 -19.01 3.39 -9.22
C LEU A 248 -19.35 2.61 -10.49
N THR A 249 -18.57 1.55 -10.73
CA THR A 249 -18.72 0.67 -11.91
C THR A 249 -19.67 -0.48 -11.62
N TYR A 250 -20.37 -0.97 -12.65
CA TYR A 250 -21.28 -2.10 -12.49
C TYR A 250 -21.24 -3.11 -13.65
N TYR A 251 -21.45 -4.37 -13.29
CA TYR A 251 -21.26 -5.56 -14.12
C TYR A 251 -22.48 -6.48 -14.02
N THR A 252 -22.65 -7.39 -14.98
CA THR A 252 -23.74 -8.39 -14.93
C THR A 252 -23.63 -9.35 -13.75
N GLY A 253 -22.42 -9.67 -13.32
CA GLY A 253 -22.18 -10.63 -12.25
C GLY A 253 -20.85 -10.40 -11.53
N ARG A 254 -20.61 -11.22 -10.50
CA ARG A 254 -19.45 -11.11 -9.59
C ARG A 254 -18.10 -11.28 -10.27
N ASN A 255 -18.06 -11.95 -11.42
CA ASN A 255 -16.82 -12.19 -12.16
C ASN A 255 -16.25 -10.94 -12.86
N GLU A 256 -17.00 -9.82 -12.85
CA GLU A 256 -16.56 -8.53 -13.40
C GLU A 256 -16.17 -8.56 -14.89
N LYS A 257 -16.63 -9.58 -15.66
CA LYS A 257 -16.26 -9.75 -17.07
C LYS A 257 -17.05 -8.87 -18.05
N ASP A 258 -18.33 -8.62 -17.76
CA ASP A 258 -19.23 -7.86 -18.64
C ASP A 258 -19.64 -6.55 -17.96
N ARG A 259 -18.83 -5.51 -18.20
CA ARG A 259 -19.04 -4.14 -17.69
C ARG A 259 -20.24 -3.51 -18.40
N ARG A 260 -21.27 -3.17 -17.62
CA ARG A 260 -22.50 -2.54 -18.12
C ARG A 260 -22.48 -1.03 -18.07
N GLY A 261 -21.66 -0.44 -17.20
CA GLY A 261 -21.46 1.00 -17.19
C GLY A 261 -20.67 1.50 -15.98
N SER A 262 -20.63 2.82 -15.85
CA SER A 262 -20.02 3.55 -14.74
C SER A 262 -20.92 4.69 -14.30
N LEU A 263 -20.79 5.07 -13.03
CA LEU A 263 -21.40 6.24 -12.42
C LEU A 263 -20.28 7.11 -11.88
N THR A 264 -20.13 8.32 -12.41
CA THR A 264 -19.08 9.25 -11.97
C THR A 264 -19.43 9.82 -10.61
N LEU A 265 -18.49 9.73 -9.68
CA LEU A 265 -18.58 10.32 -8.35
C LEU A 265 -17.73 11.58 -8.31
N GLU A 266 -18.38 12.70 -8.06
CA GLU A 266 -17.73 13.99 -7.95
C GLU A 266 -17.47 14.36 -6.49
N PRO A 267 -16.57 15.32 -6.24
CA PRO A 267 -16.38 15.84 -4.89
C PRO A 267 -17.70 16.37 -4.35
N ARG A 268 -18.13 15.85 -3.20
CA ARG A 268 -19.38 16.24 -2.52
C ARG A 268 -20.66 15.81 -3.24
N CYS A 269 -20.63 14.76 -4.06
CA CYS A 269 -21.84 14.04 -4.46
C CYS A 269 -22.73 13.77 -3.24
N LYS A 270 -24.00 14.21 -3.31
CA LYS A 270 -24.97 14.03 -2.23
C LYS A 270 -25.51 12.61 -2.28
N VAL A 271 -25.52 11.93 -1.14
CA VAL A 271 -26.04 10.56 -0.98
C VAL A 271 -27.14 10.59 0.07
N GLU A 272 -28.36 10.24 -0.31
CA GLU A 272 -29.53 10.31 0.56
C GLU A 272 -30.24 8.96 0.68
N PRO A 273 -30.73 8.59 1.87
CA PRO A 273 -31.63 7.46 2.00
C PRO A 273 -33.01 7.78 1.39
N LYS A 274 -33.60 6.81 0.70
CA LYS A 274 -35.00 6.84 0.23
C LYS A 274 -35.81 5.76 0.94
N ALA A 275 -37.15 5.91 0.92
CA ALA A 275 -38.08 4.95 1.50
C ALA A 275 -37.77 3.49 1.08
N GLY A 276 -37.96 2.55 2.00
CA GLY A 276 -37.55 1.16 1.84
C GLY A 276 -36.02 0.99 1.87
N TYR A 277 -35.51 0.05 1.07
CA TYR A 277 -34.08 -0.27 0.99
C TYR A 277 -33.41 0.48 -0.16
N LYS A 278 -33.60 1.80 -0.26
CA LYS A 278 -33.16 2.58 -1.43
C LYS A 278 -32.26 3.76 -1.08
N ILE A 279 -31.42 4.15 -2.04
CA ILE A 279 -30.45 5.24 -1.97
C ILE A 279 -30.63 6.12 -3.21
N LEU A 280 -30.58 7.44 -3.01
CA LEU A 280 -30.44 8.41 -4.08
C LEU A 280 -28.99 8.91 -4.11
N LEU A 281 -28.36 8.77 -5.27
CA LEU A 281 -27.02 9.30 -5.54
C LEU A 281 -27.14 10.47 -6.51
N HIS A 282 -26.87 11.67 -6.03
CA HIS A 282 -26.91 12.89 -6.84
C HIS A 282 -25.51 13.15 -7.44
N SER A 283 -25.42 13.06 -8.77
CA SER A 283 -24.27 13.46 -9.57
C SER A 283 -24.62 14.72 -10.38
N SER A 284 -23.62 15.41 -10.94
CA SER A 284 -23.82 16.54 -11.86
C SER A 284 -24.67 16.16 -13.07
N GLU A 285 -24.48 14.94 -13.58
CA GLU A 285 -25.20 14.45 -14.76
C GLU A 285 -26.67 14.20 -14.45
N ARG A 286 -26.95 13.49 -13.34
CA ARG A 286 -28.30 13.12 -12.90
C ARG A 286 -28.31 12.51 -11.50
N THR A 287 -29.53 12.27 -11.01
CA THR A 287 -29.77 11.47 -9.81
C THR A 287 -30.01 10.00 -10.16
N TYR A 288 -29.30 9.09 -9.50
CA TYR A 288 -29.46 7.64 -9.64
C TYR A 288 -30.21 7.06 -8.44
N GLU A 289 -31.19 6.20 -8.71
CA GLU A 289 -31.88 5.42 -7.68
C GLU A 289 -31.28 4.01 -7.63
N LEU A 290 -30.70 3.67 -6.48
CA LEU A 290 -30.09 2.38 -6.18
C LEU A 290 -30.88 1.68 -5.07
N GLY A 291 -31.10 0.37 -5.18
CA GLY A 291 -31.73 -0.46 -4.16
C GLY A 291 -30.74 -1.44 -3.55
N THR A 292 -30.81 -1.61 -2.23
CA THR A 292 -30.04 -2.56 -1.43
C THR A 292 -30.92 -3.74 -1.00
N THR A 293 -30.29 -4.79 -0.46
CA THR A 293 -31.00 -5.98 0.05
C THR A 293 -31.75 -5.74 1.34
N ASP A 294 -31.20 -4.90 2.22
CA ASP A 294 -31.70 -4.66 3.57
C ASP A 294 -31.22 -3.29 4.11
N HIS A 295 -31.67 -2.93 5.32
CA HIS A 295 -31.31 -1.66 5.97
C HIS A 295 -29.82 -1.54 6.35
N MET A 296 -29.18 -2.63 6.76
CA MET A 296 -27.76 -2.64 7.13
C MET A 296 -26.91 -2.42 5.87
N SER A 297 -27.20 -3.17 4.81
CA SER A 297 -26.59 -2.99 3.49
C SER A 297 -26.78 -1.57 2.96
N ARG A 298 -27.97 -0.97 3.16
CA ARG A 298 -28.22 0.45 2.82
C ARG A 298 -27.26 1.38 3.53
N LEU A 299 -27.10 1.25 4.84
CA LEU A 299 -26.20 2.10 5.63
C LEU A 299 -24.74 1.93 5.21
N GLN A 300 -24.30 0.69 5.01
CA GLN A 300 -22.94 0.40 4.54
C GLN A 300 -22.65 1.02 3.18
N TRP A 301 -23.60 0.93 2.23
CA TRP A 301 -23.45 1.54 0.91
C TRP A 301 -23.48 3.07 0.97
N ILE A 302 -24.35 3.68 1.77
CA ILE A 302 -24.36 5.14 1.96
C ILE A 302 -23.01 5.62 2.48
N SER A 303 -22.50 4.98 3.55
CA SER A 303 -21.20 5.33 4.14
C SER A 303 -20.05 5.16 3.13
N ALA A 304 -20.05 4.06 2.38
CA ALA A 304 -19.03 3.81 1.36
C ALA A 304 -19.08 4.84 0.22
N LEU A 305 -20.28 5.21 -0.25
CA LEU A 305 -20.46 6.21 -1.32
C LEU A 305 -20.03 7.61 -0.87
N GLN A 306 -20.34 7.99 0.36
CA GLN A 306 -19.89 9.24 0.95
C GLN A 306 -18.36 9.28 1.03
N LEU A 307 -17.73 8.20 1.53
CA LEU A 307 -16.28 8.06 1.56
C LEU A 307 -15.64 8.16 0.17
N ALA A 308 -16.21 7.48 -0.83
CA ALA A 308 -15.72 7.55 -2.21
C ALA A 308 -15.85 8.96 -2.81
N SER A 309 -16.95 9.65 -2.52
CA SER A 309 -17.22 11.04 -2.93
C SER A 309 -16.22 12.01 -2.30
N GLU A 310 -15.93 11.91 -1.00
CA GLU A 310 -14.95 12.75 -0.29
C GLU A 310 -13.52 12.61 -0.84
N HIS A 311 -13.20 11.45 -1.42
CA HIS A 311 -11.88 11.14 -1.95
C HIS A 311 -11.78 11.23 -3.48
N SER A 312 -12.86 11.59 -4.17
CA SER A 312 -12.93 11.61 -5.65
C SER A 312 -12.07 12.69 -6.33
N GLY A 313 -11.77 13.80 -5.64
CA GLY A 313 -11.04 14.94 -6.18
C GLY A 313 -9.54 14.98 -5.82
N LYS A 314 -9.03 13.95 -5.15
CA LYS A 314 -7.60 13.87 -4.78
C LYS A 314 -6.83 13.30 -5.97
N TYR A 315 -5.53 13.55 -6.10
CA TYR A 315 -4.69 12.93 -7.16
C TYR A 315 -3.89 11.73 -6.63
N GLN A 316 -4.23 11.25 -5.43
CA GLN A 316 -3.53 10.20 -4.72
C GLN A 316 -4.53 9.13 -4.30
N SER A 317 -4.11 7.86 -4.47
CA SER A 317 -4.86 6.69 -4.02
C SER A 317 -5.36 6.84 -2.59
N PHE A 318 -6.63 6.46 -2.37
CA PHE A 318 -7.26 6.50 -1.06
C PHE A 318 -6.51 5.61 -0.07
N GLN A 319 -6.11 4.41 -0.49
CA GLN A 319 -5.41 3.47 0.38
C GLN A 319 -3.99 3.91 0.68
N ARG A 320 -3.29 4.52 -0.29
CA ARG A 320 -1.98 5.15 -0.03
C ARG A 320 -2.09 6.26 1.00
N LEU A 321 -3.08 7.14 0.89
CA LEU A 321 -3.35 8.18 1.90
C LEU A 321 -3.60 7.58 3.28
N GLN A 322 -4.38 6.50 3.37
CA GLN A 322 -4.65 5.81 4.62
C GLN A 322 -3.40 5.15 5.20
N ALA A 323 -2.56 4.52 4.37
CA ALA A 323 -1.28 3.95 4.78
C ALA A 323 -0.33 5.05 5.31
N THR A 324 -0.22 6.19 4.62
CA THR A 324 0.54 7.35 5.08
C THR A 324 0.01 7.89 6.40
N LYS A 325 -1.31 7.98 6.57
CA LYS A 325 -1.92 8.40 7.85
C LYS A 325 -1.55 7.45 8.99
N ARG A 326 -1.65 6.14 8.78
CA ARG A 326 -1.25 5.12 9.77
C ARG A 326 0.23 5.24 10.10
N ARG A 327 1.09 5.48 9.11
CA ARG A 327 2.52 5.73 9.30
C ARG A 327 2.80 6.95 10.18
N LEU A 328 2.19 8.09 9.86
CA LEU A 328 2.38 9.32 10.63
C LEU A 328 1.91 9.18 12.09
N GLN A 329 0.81 8.46 12.31
CA GLN A 329 0.34 8.14 13.66
C GLN A 329 1.35 7.28 14.44
N ARG A 330 1.95 6.27 13.79
CA ARG A 330 3.01 5.44 14.39
C ARG A 330 4.23 6.28 14.78
N GLN A 331 4.70 7.13 13.86
CA GLN A 331 5.84 8.02 14.12
C GLN A 331 5.58 9.01 15.26
N GLY A 332 4.37 9.58 15.32
CA GLY A 332 3.94 10.46 16.42
C GLY A 332 4.04 9.78 17.78
N ARG A 333 3.51 8.55 17.91
CA ARG A 333 3.57 7.76 19.15
C ARG A 333 5.01 7.47 19.59
N VAL A 334 5.89 7.11 18.64
CA VAL A 334 7.31 6.87 18.93
C VAL A 334 7.99 8.15 19.42
N GLN A 335 7.72 9.29 18.77
CA GLN A 335 8.29 10.57 19.18
C GLN A 335 7.82 11.01 20.57
N GLU A 336 6.54 10.81 20.88
CA GLU A 336 5.98 11.06 22.22
C GLU A 336 6.64 10.17 23.27
N MET A 337 6.82 8.88 22.99
CA MET A 337 7.49 7.95 23.89
C MET A 337 8.95 8.35 24.15
N ILE A 338 9.69 8.76 23.13
CA ILE A 338 11.08 9.24 23.27
C ILE A 338 11.12 10.49 24.14
N ARG A 339 10.20 11.44 23.92
CA ARG A 339 10.09 12.67 24.73
C ARG A 339 9.77 12.36 26.19
N ALA A 340 8.80 11.48 26.44
CA ALA A 340 8.43 11.06 27.78
C ALA A 340 9.61 10.39 28.50
N LYS A 341 10.33 9.49 27.81
CA LYS A 341 11.53 8.83 28.37
C LYS A 341 12.64 9.83 28.71
N TYR A 342 12.85 10.83 27.86
CA TYR A 342 13.84 11.88 28.10
C TYR A 342 13.47 12.76 29.31
N GLN A 343 12.19 13.14 29.46
CA GLN A 343 11.71 13.88 30.63
C GLN A 343 11.90 13.08 31.92
N LEU A 344 11.51 11.81 31.92
CA LEU A 344 11.68 10.91 33.07
C LEU A 344 13.15 10.78 33.49
N GLN A 345 14.05 10.73 32.51
CA GLN A 345 15.50 10.71 32.77
C GLN A 345 16.00 12.03 33.38
N GLN A 346 15.52 13.19 32.89
CA GLN A 346 15.87 14.48 33.46
C GLN A 346 15.35 14.63 34.90
N GLU A 347 14.10 14.24 35.17
CA GLU A 347 13.54 14.26 36.51
C GLU A 347 14.33 13.37 37.47
N ARG A 348 14.73 12.17 37.03
CA ARG A 348 15.56 11.27 37.81
C ARG A 348 16.92 11.89 38.13
N ASN A 349 17.62 12.43 37.13
CA ASN A 349 18.91 13.08 37.33
C ASN A 349 18.80 14.30 38.27
N ALA A 350 17.73 15.08 38.17
CA ALA A 350 17.49 16.23 39.04
C ALA A 350 17.22 15.82 40.49
N ARG A 351 16.47 14.72 40.71
CA ARG A 351 16.26 14.15 42.05
C ARG A 351 17.56 13.66 42.67
N GLU A 352 18.36 12.90 41.91
CA GLU A 352 19.66 12.40 42.37
C GLU A 352 20.61 13.55 42.74
N ALA A 353 20.64 14.64 41.95
CA ALA A 353 21.43 15.83 42.24
C ALA A 353 20.94 16.58 43.49
N ALA A 354 19.62 16.71 43.67
CA ALA A 354 19.02 17.35 44.85
C ALA A 354 19.30 16.55 46.13
N GLU A 355 19.22 15.22 46.06
CA GLU A 355 19.59 14.33 47.18
C GLU A 355 21.08 14.44 47.52
N GLY A 356 21.95 14.50 46.51
CA GLY A 356 23.39 14.74 46.69
C GLY A 356 23.67 16.05 47.42
N HIS A 357 23.09 17.16 46.95
CA HIS A 357 23.25 18.48 47.57
C HIS A 357 22.67 18.51 49.00
N ALA A 358 21.54 17.85 49.25
CA ALA A 358 20.97 17.75 50.58
C ALA A 358 21.86 16.96 51.56
N LYS A 359 22.49 15.88 51.10
CA LYS A 359 23.46 15.11 51.89
C LYS A 359 24.71 15.94 52.22
N GLU A 360 25.27 16.65 51.24
CA GLU A 360 26.41 17.54 51.47
C GLU A 360 26.11 18.65 52.47
N LEU A 361 24.93 19.27 52.36
CA LEU A 361 24.49 20.29 53.33
C LEU A 361 24.42 19.71 54.74
N ARG A 362 23.79 18.53 54.92
CA ARG A 362 23.69 17.87 56.24
C ARG A 362 25.07 17.62 56.86
N SER A 363 26.00 17.05 56.10
CA SER A 363 27.36 16.81 56.57
C SER A 363 28.11 18.11 56.93
N ARG A 364 27.83 19.22 56.22
CA ARG A 364 28.45 20.53 56.50
C ARG A 364 27.88 21.20 57.76
N TYR A 365 26.62 20.92 58.12
CA TYR A 365 26.02 21.37 59.38
C TYR A 365 26.47 20.52 60.56
N GLU A 366 26.60 19.21 60.40
CA GLU A 366 27.06 18.29 61.45
C GLU A 366 28.56 18.46 61.79
N GLY A 367 29.40 18.87 60.84
CA GLY A 367 30.83 19.15 61.08
C GLY A 367 31.14 20.53 61.67
N ARG A 368 30.14 21.35 62.01
CA ARG A 368 30.29 22.68 62.63
C ARG A 368 29.74 22.77 64.06
N SER A 369 29.19 21.69 64.60
CA SER A 369 28.98 21.49 66.04
C SER A 369 30.15 20.70 66.63
#